data_AF-A0A9K3KMT6-F1
#
_entry.id   AF-A0A9K3KMT6-F1
#
_cell.length_a   1.000
_cell.length_b   1.000
_cell.length_c   1.000
_cell.angle_alpha   90.00
_cell.angle_beta   90.00
_cell.angle_gamma   90.00
#
_symmetry.space_group_name_H-M   'P 1'
#
loop_
_entity.id
_entity.type
_entity.pdbx_description
1 polymer ?
#
loop_
_entity_poly.entity_id
_entity_poly.type
_entity_poly.pdbx_seq_one_letter_code
_entity_poly.pdbx_strand_id
1 'polypeptide(L)'
;MPTSNGCSVAKAFVAVRIRGSGVASVNVDYRWTSPHTIPSGFAKVCRDNGWDVKPTWQRLNNGHEWMCSTSNDAYIYRNAADGYWWIDEPGGMGVFIAPISQEHEEEGNEKRLPPVTGWTPLAPNFLPLPQIEIVNGNEGCSSDV
;
A
#
# COMPACT_ATOMS: atom_id res chain seq x y z
N MET A 1 8.64 -12.43 45.82
CA MET A 1 9.38 -12.74 44.57
C MET A 1 8.58 -13.76 43.77
N PRO A 2 8.60 -13.76 42.43
CA PRO A 2 9.07 -12.73 41.50
C PRO A 2 7.90 -12.04 40.76
N THR A 3 8.01 -10.73 40.54
CA THR A 3 7.26 -10.02 39.51
C THR A 3 7.83 -10.42 38.15
N SER A 4 7.03 -11.09 37.33
CA SER A 4 7.40 -11.38 35.95
C SER A 4 7.41 -10.06 35.17
N ASN A 5 8.61 -9.53 34.94
CA ASN A 5 8.86 -8.48 33.95
C ASN A 5 8.64 -9.11 32.58
N GLY A 6 7.41 -9.03 32.08
CA GLY A 6 7.10 -9.33 30.69
C GLY A 6 7.73 -8.26 29.80
N CYS A 7 8.99 -8.45 29.42
CA CYS A 7 9.60 -7.73 28.31
C CYS A 7 8.88 -8.19 27.03
N SER A 8 7.81 -7.48 26.66
CA SER A 8 7.10 -7.77 25.41
C SER A 8 7.99 -7.31 24.26
N VAL A 9 8.40 -8.26 23.41
CA VAL A 9 9.21 -7.96 22.23
C VAL A 9 8.36 -7.12 21.28
N ALA A 10 8.81 -5.91 20.98
CA ALA A 10 8.16 -5.03 20.01
C ALA A 10 8.05 -5.76 18.66
N LYS A 11 6.87 -5.73 18.05
CA LYS A 11 6.64 -6.41 16.76
C LYS A 11 7.21 -5.54 15.65
N ALA A 12 8.17 -6.07 14.90
CA ALA A 12 8.69 -5.40 13.72
C ALA A 12 7.58 -5.25 12.66
N PHE A 13 7.52 -4.10 12.01
CA PHE A 13 6.65 -3.82 10.88
C PHE A 13 7.44 -3.20 9.74
N VAL A 14 6.94 -3.43 8.52
CA VAL A 14 7.40 -2.75 7.31
C VAL A 14 6.32 -1.78 6.87
N ALA A 15 6.71 -0.54 6.61
CA ALA A 15 5.88 0.50 6.04
C ALA A 15 6.52 1.07 4.79
N VAL A 16 5.71 1.72 3.97
CA VAL A 16 6.15 2.49 2.80
C VAL A 16 5.86 3.94 3.08
N ARG A 17 6.83 4.80 2.78
CA ARG A 17 6.71 6.24 2.92
C ARG A 17 6.85 6.88 1.54
N ILE A 18 5.85 7.65 1.14
CA ILE A 18 5.88 8.39 -0.11
C ILE A 18 6.05 9.88 0.21
N ARG A 19 6.98 10.54 -0.48
CA ARG A 19 7.21 11.98 -0.38
C ARG A 19 7.44 12.59 -1.75
N GLY A 20 7.36 13.91 -1.81
CA GLY A 20 7.84 14.70 -2.94
C GLY A 20 7.12 14.49 -4.27
N SER A 21 5.97 13.79 -4.30
CA SER A 21 5.16 13.68 -5.52
C SER A 21 4.32 14.93 -5.75
N GLY A 22 3.88 15.15 -7.00
CA GLY A 22 2.95 16.22 -7.37
C GLY A 22 1.52 16.03 -6.84
N VAL A 23 1.20 14.84 -6.32
CA VAL A 23 -0.12 14.54 -5.75
C VAL A 23 -0.01 14.53 -4.23
N ALA A 24 -0.33 15.65 -3.60
CA ALA A 24 -0.13 15.83 -2.15
C ALA A 24 -0.83 14.76 -1.29
N SER A 25 -1.99 14.25 -1.71
CA SER A 25 -2.77 13.25 -0.98
C SER A 25 -2.08 11.89 -0.86
N VAL A 26 -1.10 11.58 -1.71
CA VAL A 26 -0.35 10.30 -1.64
C VAL A 26 0.99 10.45 -0.93
N ASN A 27 1.38 11.65 -0.51
CA ASN A 27 2.64 11.92 0.20
C ASN A 27 2.55 11.59 1.70
N VAL A 28 2.25 10.33 2.03
CA VAL A 28 1.93 9.85 3.39
C VAL A 28 2.68 8.55 3.71
N ASP A 29 2.44 8.00 4.89
CA ASP A 29 2.95 6.68 5.27
C ASP A 29 1.87 5.62 5.03
N TYR A 30 2.30 4.42 4.66
CA TYR A 30 1.44 3.31 4.28
C TYR A 30 1.81 2.06 5.05
N ARG A 31 0.78 1.28 5.41
CA ARG A 31 0.91 0.03 6.15
C ARG A 31 0.17 -1.08 5.46
N TRP A 32 0.74 -2.28 5.57
CA TRP A 32 0.12 -3.48 5.06
C TRP A 32 -1.27 -3.74 5.62
N THR A 33 -2.15 -4.13 4.74
CA THR A 33 -3.58 -4.32 4.96
C THR A 33 -4.01 -5.63 4.30
N SER A 34 -4.94 -6.32 4.97
CA SER A 34 -5.45 -7.61 4.52
C SER A 34 -6.08 -7.51 3.11
N PRO A 35 -5.89 -8.51 2.24
CA PRO A 35 -6.57 -8.58 0.94
C PRO A 35 -8.10 -8.58 1.05
N HIS A 36 -8.66 -8.96 2.20
CA HIS A 36 -10.10 -9.01 2.44
C HIS A 36 -10.70 -7.64 2.76
N THR A 37 -9.87 -6.66 3.11
CA THR A 37 -10.30 -5.26 3.23
C THR A 37 -10.18 -4.62 1.86
N ILE A 38 -11.26 -4.00 1.39
CA ILE A 38 -11.29 -3.32 0.08
C ILE A 38 -11.10 -1.82 0.32
N PRO A 39 -10.20 -1.14 -0.42
CA PRO A 39 -10.06 0.31 -0.31
C PRO A 39 -11.39 1.03 -0.57
N SER A 40 -11.69 2.04 0.25
CA SER A 40 -12.95 2.81 0.15
C SER A 40 -13.07 3.51 -1.20
N GLY A 41 -11.97 4.13 -1.67
CA GLY A 41 -11.85 4.74 -3.00
C GLY A 41 -12.09 3.73 -4.14
N PHE A 42 -11.44 2.57 -4.10
CA PHE A 42 -11.66 1.50 -5.07
C PHE A 42 -13.15 1.09 -5.16
N ALA A 43 -13.77 0.87 -4.00
CA ALA A 43 -15.17 0.48 -3.92
C ALA A 43 -16.09 1.59 -4.47
N LYS A 44 -15.74 2.86 -4.27
CA LYS A 44 -16.44 4.01 -4.86
C LYS A 44 -16.34 3.98 -6.39
N VAL A 45 -15.14 3.89 -6.96
CA VAL A 45 -14.94 3.82 -8.42
C VAL A 45 -15.71 2.65 -9.05
N CYS A 46 -15.70 1.48 -8.41
CA CYS A 46 -16.50 0.34 -8.87
C CYS A 46 -17.99 0.67 -8.94
N ARG A 47 -18.56 1.25 -7.87
CA ARG A 47 -19.99 1.63 -7.85
C ARG A 47 -20.33 2.69 -8.89
N ASP A 48 -19.47 3.69 -9.05
CA ASP A 48 -19.66 4.77 -10.02
C ASP A 48 -19.66 4.24 -11.47
N ASN A 49 -18.98 3.12 -11.72
CA ASN A 49 -18.93 2.46 -13.03
C ASN A 49 -19.89 1.26 -13.16
N GLY A 50 -20.70 0.96 -12.13
CA GLY A 50 -21.62 -0.18 -12.13
C GLY A 50 -20.93 -1.55 -12.07
N TRP A 51 -19.72 -1.64 -11.52
CA TRP A 51 -18.97 -2.88 -11.34
C TRP A 51 -19.20 -3.47 -9.94
N ASP A 52 -19.28 -4.80 -9.86
CA ASP A 52 -19.33 -5.50 -8.59
C ASP A 52 -17.99 -5.38 -7.85
N VAL A 53 -18.01 -4.73 -6.68
CA VAL A 53 -16.81 -4.36 -5.91
C VAL A 53 -15.93 -5.57 -5.56
N LYS A 54 -16.50 -6.60 -4.92
CA LYS A 54 -15.74 -7.76 -4.43
C LYS A 54 -15.15 -8.60 -5.57
N PRO A 55 -15.92 -9.02 -6.59
CA PRO A 55 -15.37 -9.74 -7.74
C PRO A 55 -14.30 -8.93 -8.49
N THR A 56 -14.48 -7.62 -8.64
CA THR A 56 -13.51 -6.77 -9.33
C THR A 56 -12.21 -6.68 -8.54
N TRP A 57 -12.28 -6.43 -7.23
CA TRP A 57 -11.09 -6.43 -6.37
C TRP A 57 -10.37 -7.77 -6.39
N GLN A 58 -11.11 -8.88 -6.25
CA GLN A 58 -10.53 -10.22 -6.30
C GLN A 58 -9.83 -10.49 -7.63
N ARG A 59 -10.40 -10.05 -8.75
CA ARG A 59 -9.78 -10.21 -10.08
C ARG A 59 -8.50 -9.39 -10.22
N LEU A 60 -8.51 -8.13 -9.80
CA LEU A 60 -7.39 -7.22 -10.02
C LEU A 60 -6.26 -7.45 -9.01
N ASN A 61 -6.57 -7.47 -7.72
CA ASN A 61 -5.58 -7.61 -6.66
C ASN A 61 -5.22 -9.08 -6.37
N ASN A 62 -6.01 -10.05 -6.86
CA ASN A 62 -5.75 -11.49 -6.79
C ASN A 62 -5.41 -12.02 -5.38
N GLY A 63 -6.05 -11.45 -4.35
CA GLY A 63 -5.84 -11.87 -2.96
C GLY A 63 -4.51 -11.43 -2.34
N HIS A 64 -3.74 -10.53 -2.97
CA HIS A 64 -2.51 -10.00 -2.40
C HIS A 64 -2.79 -8.99 -1.28
N GLU A 65 -1.95 -8.96 -0.24
CA GLU A 65 -1.96 -7.83 0.69
C GLU A 65 -1.69 -6.52 -0.08
N TRP A 66 -2.21 -5.42 0.44
CA TRP A 66 -2.03 -4.08 -0.13
C TRP A 66 -1.68 -3.10 0.97
N MET A 67 -1.30 -1.87 0.64
CA MET A 67 -0.89 -0.88 1.65
C MET A 67 -1.88 0.27 1.74
N CYS A 68 -2.47 0.44 2.92
CA CYS A 68 -3.37 1.53 3.24
C CYS A 68 -2.60 2.68 3.86
N SER A 69 -2.94 3.91 3.46
CA SER A 69 -2.42 5.12 4.09
C SER A 69 -2.78 5.17 5.58
N THR A 70 -1.88 5.72 6.40
CA THR A 70 -2.10 5.89 7.83
C THR A 70 -2.89 7.17 8.17
N SER A 71 -3.16 8.03 7.21
CA SER A 71 -3.74 9.37 7.46
C SER A 71 -4.91 9.74 6.54
N ASN A 72 -5.17 8.97 5.49
CA ASN A 72 -6.29 9.17 4.57
C ASN A 72 -6.63 7.85 3.84
N ASP A 73 -7.52 7.92 2.84
CA ASP A 73 -7.96 6.75 2.07
C ASP A 73 -7.08 6.41 0.85
N ALA A 74 -5.89 7.03 0.69
CA ALA A 74 -4.98 6.67 -0.39
C ALA A 74 -4.42 5.26 -0.19
N TYR A 75 -4.07 4.57 -1.28
CA TYR A 75 -3.60 3.19 -1.19
C TYR A 75 -2.61 2.80 -2.28
N ILE A 76 -1.83 1.76 -1.98
CA ILE A 76 -0.89 1.14 -2.91
C ILE A 76 -1.27 -0.33 -3.03
N TYR A 77 -1.43 -0.83 -4.25
CA TYR A 77 -1.74 -2.24 -4.46
C TYR A 77 -1.09 -2.79 -5.71
N ARG A 78 -0.96 -4.11 -5.76
CA ARG A 78 -0.49 -4.85 -6.92
C ARG A 78 -1.70 -5.25 -7.76
N ASN A 79 -1.83 -4.69 -8.96
CA ASN A 79 -2.80 -5.17 -9.92
C ASN A 79 -2.19 -6.33 -10.72
N ALA A 80 -2.54 -7.55 -10.32
CA ALA A 80 -2.09 -8.77 -10.97
C ALA A 80 -2.65 -8.93 -12.39
N ALA A 81 -3.77 -8.25 -12.71
CA ALA A 81 -4.40 -8.37 -14.02
C ALA A 81 -3.68 -7.57 -15.12
N ASP A 82 -2.99 -6.49 -14.78
CA ASP A 82 -2.26 -5.66 -15.75
C ASP A 82 -0.73 -5.70 -15.60
N GLY A 83 -0.22 -6.27 -14.50
CA GLY A 83 1.21 -6.40 -14.30
C GLY A 83 1.87 -5.20 -13.61
N TYR A 84 1.09 -4.31 -12.98
CA TYR A 84 1.60 -3.09 -12.35
C TYR A 84 1.31 -3.01 -10.85
N TRP A 85 2.19 -2.30 -10.16
CA TRP A 85 1.88 -1.62 -8.92
C TRP A 85 1.17 -0.31 -9.22
N TRP A 86 0.17 0.01 -8.40
CA TRP A 86 -0.63 1.20 -8.50
C TRP A 86 -0.54 1.99 -7.20
N ILE A 87 -0.45 3.31 -7.31
CA ILE A 87 -0.76 4.25 -6.23
C ILE A 87 -2.03 4.97 -6.64
N ASP A 88 -3.06 4.86 -5.80
CA ASP A 88 -4.35 5.49 -6.01
C ASP A 88 -4.56 6.57 -4.94
N GLU A 89 -5.11 7.71 -5.36
CA GLU A 89 -5.51 8.77 -4.43
C GLU A 89 -6.78 8.39 -3.64
N PRO A 90 -7.14 9.10 -2.55
CA PRO A 90 -8.27 8.75 -1.68
C PRO A 90 -9.61 8.45 -2.36
N GLY A 91 -9.91 9.11 -3.48
CA GLY A 91 -11.11 8.89 -4.29
C GLY A 91 -11.10 7.60 -5.11
N GLY A 92 -9.99 6.87 -5.15
CA GLY A 92 -9.80 5.62 -5.90
C GLY A 92 -9.26 5.80 -7.31
N MET A 93 -8.91 7.02 -7.70
CA MET A 93 -8.30 7.26 -9.00
C MET A 93 -6.81 6.91 -8.97
N GLY A 94 -6.35 6.11 -9.94
CA GLY A 94 -4.93 5.85 -10.11
C GLY A 94 -4.15 7.12 -10.44
N VAL A 95 -2.99 7.28 -9.83
CA VAL A 95 -2.10 8.43 -10.06
C VAL A 95 -0.72 8.03 -10.58
N PHE A 96 -0.14 6.96 -10.05
CA PHE A 96 1.16 6.46 -10.50
C PHE A 96 1.11 4.96 -10.68
N ILE A 97 1.85 4.46 -11.67
CA ILE A 97 2.06 3.04 -11.89
C ILE A 97 3.55 2.70 -12.00
N ALA A 98 3.93 1.51 -11.56
CA ALA A 98 5.27 0.96 -11.77
C ALA A 98 5.15 -0.53 -12.14
N PRO A 99 5.96 -1.05 -13.08
CA PRO A 99 5.89 -2.46 -13.45
C PRO A 99 6.23 -3.34 -12.24
N ILE A 100 5.57 -4.49 -12.12
CA ILE A 100 6.00 -5.53 -11.20
C ILE A 100 7.35 -6.05 -11.71
N SER A 101 8.41 -5.89 -10.91
CA SER A 101 9.70 -6.50 -11.24
C SER A 101 9.58 -8.02 -11.25
N GLN A 102 10.12 -8.66 -12.28
CA GLN A 102 10.24 -10.13 -12.38
C GLN A 102 11.31 -10.67 -11.42
N GLU A 103 12.16 -9.78 -10.90
CA GLU A 103 13.17 -10.09 -9.90
C GLU A 103 12.45 -10.47 -8.60
N HIS A 104 12.65 -11.71 -8.16
CA HIS A 104 12.05 -12.35 -6.98
C HIS A 104 10.61 -12.89 -7.15
N GLU A 105 10.41 -13.76 -8.15
CA GLU A 105 9.52 -14.93 -8.00
C GLU A 105 10.21 -16.01 -7.15
N GLU A 106 10.62 -15.68 -5.92
CA GLU A 106 10.94 -16.73 -4.96
C GLU A 106 9.63 -17.27 -4.41
N GLU A 107 9.34 -18.53 -4.78
CA GLU A 107 8.19 -19.29 -4.31
C GLU A 107 8.11 -19.22 -2.77
N GLY A 108 7.07 -18.56 -2.25
CA GLY A 108 6.71 -18.61 -0.83
C GLY A 108 6.73 -17.29 -0.05
N ASN A 109 7.20 -16.17 -0.61
CA ASN A 109 7.06 -14.86 0.04
C ASN A 109 5.95 -14.02 -0.61
N GLU A 110 4.73 -14.14 -0.07
CA GLU A 110 3.50 -13.52 -0.59
C GLU A 110 3.50 -11.98 -0.50
N LYS A 111 4.42 -11.40 0.28
CA LYS A 111 4.45 -9.97 0.62
C LYS A 111 5.57 -9.24 -0.11
N ARG A 112 5.31 -8.86 -1.36
CA ARG A 112 6.25 -8.09 -2.19
C ARG A 112 6.11 -6.59 -1.89
N LEU A 113 7.21 -5.91 -1.61
CA LEU A 113 7.19 -4.45 -1.47
C LEU A 113 6.98 -3.77 -2.83
N PRO A 114 6.29 -2.62 -2.89
CA PRO A 114 6.27 -1.81 -4.10
C PRO A 114 7.69 -1.34 -4.47
N PRO A 115 7.99 -1.15 -5.76
CA PRO A 115 9.32 -0.75 -6.20
C PRO A 115 9.62 0.68 -5.73
N VAL A 116 10.88 0.94 -5.35
CA VAL A 116 11.33 2.27 -4.91
C VAL A 116 11.55 3.24 -6.08
N THR A 117 11.65 2.72 -7.30
CA THR A 117 11.88 3.45 -8.56
C THR A 117 11.00 2.90 -9.68
N GLY A 118 11.04 3.51 -10.87
CA GLY A 118 10.31 3.02 -12.04
C GLY A 118 8.85 3.49 -12.14
N TRP A 119 8.44 4.44 -11.29
CA TRP A 119 7.11 5.03 -11.32
C TRP A 119 6.90 5.95 -12.52
N THR A 120 5.73 5.82 -13.14
CA THR A 120 5.25 6.65 -14.24
C THR A 120 3.96 7.34 -13.81
N PRO A 121 3.77 8.64 -14.10
CA PRO A 121 2.53 9.33 -13.77
C PRO A 121 1.46 9.01 -14.83
N LEU A 122 0.23 8.78 -14.40
CA LEU A 122 -0.89 8.56 -15.33
C LEU A 122 -1.36 9.85 -16.01
N ALA A 123 -0.94 11.01 -15.52
CA ALA A 123 -1.18 12.30 -16.14
C ALA A 123 -0.01 13.28 -15.89
N PRO A 124 0.30 14.22 -16.81
CA PRO A 124 1.43 15.14 -16.66
C PRO A 124 1.39 16.01 -15.40
N ASN A 125 0.20 16.35 -14.91
CA ASN A 125 0.00 17.18 -13.72
C ASN A 125 0.24 16.43 -12.40
N PHE A 126 0.52 15.12 -12.43
CA PHE A 126 0.92 14.36 -11.24
C PHE A 126 2.42 14.43 -10.96
N LEU A 127 3.21 15.01 -11.86
CA LEU A 127 4.62 15.29 -11.60
C LEU A 127 4.80 16.35 -10.49
N PRO A 128 5.89 16.28 -9.69
CA PRO A 128 7.00 15.31 -9.73
C PRO A 128 6.63 13.87 -9.34
N LEU A 129 7.49 12.91 -9.70
CA LEU A 129 7.34 11.50 -9.34
C LEU A 129 7.47 11.27 -7.83
N PRO A 130 6.83 10.22 -7.28
CA PRO A 130 6.97 9.87 -5.87
C PRO A 130 8.40 9.44 -5.54
N GLN A 131 8.91 9.93 -4.42
CA GLN A 131 10.07 9.37 -3.74
C GLN A 131 9.56 8.33 -2.75
N ILE A 132 9.97 7.07 -2.92
CA ILE A 132 9.50 5.95 -2.10
C ILE A 132 10.63 5.47 -1.19
N GLU A 133 10.33 5.40 0.10
CA GLU A 133 11.21 4.89 1.14
C GLU A 133 10.57 3.68 1.82
N ILE A 134 11.35 2.61 2.02
CA ILE A 134 10.95 1.47 2.85
C ILE A 134 11.36 1.77 4.29
N VAL A 135 10.37 1.77 5.18
CA VAL A 135 10.57 2.08 6.60
C VAL A 135 10.36 0.81 7.41
N ASN A 136 11.41 0.38 8.12
CA ASN A 136 11.31 -0.68 9.12
C ASN A 136 11.11 -0.03 10.50
N GLY A 137 10.10 -0.47 11.24
CA GLY A 137 9.84 0.02 12.58
C GLY A 137 9.52 -1.11 13.55
N ASN A 138 9.52 -0.78 14.84
CA ASN A 138 9.14 -1.70 15.92
C ASN A 138 7.93 -1.10 16.65
N GLU A 139 6.80 -1.80 16.69
CA GLU A 139 5.65 -1.41 17.50
C GLU A 139 5.90 -1.83 18.95
N GLY A 140 6.36 -0.89 19.79
CA GLY A 140 6.42 -1.06 21.23
C GLY A 140 5.14 -0.56 21.89
N CYS A 141 4.58 -1.32 22.82
CA CYS A 141 3.60 -0.78 23.77
C CYS A 141 4.29 0.31 24.60
N SER A 142 3.87 1.56 24.45
CA SER A 142 4.20 2.61 25.41
C SER A 142 3.63 2.18 26.76
N SER A 143 4.49 1.81 27.71
CA SER A 143 4.12 1.85 29.12
C SER A 143 4.17 3.32 29.52
N ASP A 144 3.03 3.99 29.40
CA ASP A 144 2.88 5.34 29.92
C ASP A 144 3.11 5.32 31.45
N VAL A 145 3.93 6.28 31.88
CA VAL A 145 4.36 6.57 33.26
C VAL A 145 3.24 7.04 34.17
#